data_AF-A0A855K911-F1
#
_entry.id   AF-A0A855K911-F1
#
_cell.length_a   1.000
_cell.length_b   1.000
_cell.length_c   1.000
_cell.angle_alpha   90.00
_cell.angle_beta   90.00
_cell.angle_gamma   90.00
#
_symmetry.space_group_name_H-M   'P 1'
#
loop_
_entity.id
_entity.type
_entity.pdbx_description
1 polymer ?
#
loop_
_entity_poly.entity_id
_entity_poly.type
_entity_poly.pdbx_seq_one_letter_code
_entity_poly.pdbx_strand_id
1 'polypeptide(L)'
;LNEYLHLVGEAIDSNGGFIDKYIGDAIMALFDEEDTDGALAAALAMRHRLAEFNEQRKARGLPAVETGIGMHRGEVVMGTIGFAAKLES
;
A
#
# COMPACT_ATOMS: atom_id res chain seq x y z
N LEU A 1 12.77 2.06 5.34
CA LEU A 1 11.45 2.61 4.98
C LEU A 1 11.26 2.60 3.47
N ASN A 2 12.12 3.25 2.67
CA ASN A 2 11.97 3.30 1.21
C ASN A 2 11.86 1.92 0.53
N GLU A 3 12.68 0.94 0.92
CA GLU A 3 12.58 -0.45 0.42
C GLU A 3 11.21 -1.08 0.70
N TYR A 4 10.64 -0.82 1.89
CA TYR A 4 9.31 -1.31 2.26
C TYR A 4 8.20 -0.62 1.46
N LEU A 5 8.26 0.72 1.33
CA LEU A 5 7.28 1.47 0.55
C LEU A 5 7.29 1.06 -0.92
N HIS A 6 8.48 0.82 -1.49
CA HIS A 6 8.62 0.34 -2.85
C HIS A 6 8.00 -1.05 -3.03
N LEU A 7 8.30 -1.98 -2.11
CA LEU A 7 7.75 -3.34 -2.12
C LEU A 7 6.21 -3.36 -2.06
N VAL A 8 5.64 -2.53 -1.19
CA VAL A 8 4.18 -2.41 -1.06
C VAL A 8 3.58 -1.76 -2.31
N GLY A 9 4.22 -0.70 -2.82
CA GLY A 9 3.78 -0.01 -4.03
C GLY A 9 3.74 -0.91 -5.26
N GLU A 10 4.76 -1.73 -5.48
CA GLU A 10 4.77 -2.69 -6.58
C GLU A 10 3.65 -3.75 -6.45
N ALA A 11 3.36 -4.20 -5.22
CA ALA A 11 2.28 -5.16 -4.98
C ALA A 11 0.90 -4.55 -5.27
N ILE A 12 0.70 -3.27 -5.00
CA ILE A 12 -0.52 -2.54 -5.33
C ILE A 12 -0.65 -2.40 -6.85
N ASP A 13 0.39 -1.86 -7.50
CA ASP A 13 0.40 -1.56 -8.94
C ASP A 13 0.24 -2.84 -9.80
N SER A 14 0.93 -3.92 -9.42
CA SER A 14 0.84 -5.20 -10.14
C SER A 14 -0.53 -5.88 -10.06
N ASN A 15 -1.39 -5.44 -9.15
CA ASN A 15 -2.73 -6.01 -8.91
C ASN A 15 -3.84 -4.98 -9.16
N GLY A 16 -3.60 -3.98 -10.02
CA GLY A 16 -4.64 -3.06 -10.50
C GLY A 16 -5.01 -1.93 -9.55
N GLY A 17 -4.33 -1.82 -8.40
CA GLY A 17 -4.55 -0.73 -7.47
C GLY A 17 -3.72 0.50 -7.80
N PHE A 18 -4.15 1.66 -7.30
CA PHE A 18 -3.37 2.89 -7.35
C PHE A 18 -3.16 3.45 -5.95
N ILE A 19 -2.00 4.08 -5.72
CA ILE A 19 -1.68 4.73 -4.44
C ILE A 19 -2.30 6.13 -4.45
N ASP A 20 -3.25 6.39 -3.55
CA ASP A 20 -3.82 7.72 -3.37
C ASP A 20 -2.89 8.62 -2.55
N LYS A 21 -2.37 8.12 -1.42
CA LYS A 21 -1.38 8.85 -0.62
C LYS A 21 -0.58 7.98 0.35
N TYR A 22 0.53 8.56 0.80
CA TYR A 22 1.32 8.09 1.93
C TYR A 22 0.92 8.86 3.20
N ILE A 23 0.66 8.15 4.30
CA ILE A 23 0.26 8.71 5.59
C ILE A 23 1.28 8.24 6.64
N GLY A 24 2.40 8.96 6.76
CA GLY A 24 3.53 8.50 7.55
C GLY A 24 4.16 7.25 6.92
N ASP A 25 4.08 6.13 7.61
CA ASP A 25 4.50 4.80 7.14
C ASP A 25 3.35 3.95 6.58
N ALA A 26 2.11 4.45 6.64
CA ALA A 26 0.95 3.83 6.03
C ALA A 26 0.79 4.25 4.56
N ILE A 27 0.22 3.35 3.76
CA ILE A 27 -0.10 3.57 2.34
C ILE A 27 -1.60 3.42 2.20
N MET A 28 -2.26 4.41 1.60
CA MET A 28 -3.64 4.29 1.18
C MET A 28 -3.68 4.01 -0.31
N ALA A 29 -4.27 2.88 -0.66
CA ALA A 29 -4.48 2.45 -2.03
C ALA A 29 -5.97 2.30 -2.32
N LEU A 30 -6.33 2.57 -3.56
CA LEU A 30 -7.68 2.45 -4.06
C LEU A 30 -7.69 1.46 -5.21
N PHE A 31 -8.78 0.71 -5.29
CA PHE A 31 -9.04 -0.30 -6.31
C PHE A 31 -10.43 -0.01 -6.88
N ASP A 32 -10.65 -0.37 -8.13
CA ASP A 32 -11.98 -0.28 -8.73
C ASP A 32 -12.96 -1.18 -7.97
N GLU A 33 -14.24 -0.78 -7.90
CA GLU A 33 -15.27 -1.58 -7.26
C GLU A 33 -15.45 -2.94 -7.96
N GLU A 34 -15.22 -2.98 -9.28
CA GLU A 34 -15.29 -4.22 -10.05
C GLU A 34 -14.10 -5.15 -9.79
N ASP A 35 -12.99 -4.65 -9.21
CA ASP A 35 -11.75 -5.37 -8.98
C ASP A 35 -11.46 -5.65 -7.50
N THR A 36 -12.45 -6.24 -6.81
CA THR A 36 -12.27 -6.66 -5.41
C THR A 36 -11.23 -7.77 -5.24
N ASP A 37 -11.05 -8.59 -6.28
CA ASP A 37 -10.06 -9.67 -6.28
C ASP A 37 -8.64 -9.10 -6.36
N GLY A 38 -8.42 -8.03 -7.13
CA GLY A 38 -7.16 -7.29 -7.17
C GLY A 38 -6.74 -6.75 -5.80
N ALA A 39 -7.67 -6.18 -5.03
CA ALA A 39 -7.37 -5.69 -3.68
C ALA A 39 -6.90 -6.80 -2.73
N LEU A 40 -7.57 -7.97 -2.77
CA LEU A 40 -7.17 -9.13 -1.96
C LEU A 40 -5.84 -9.72 -2.45
N ALA A 41 -5.66 -9.83 -3.77
CA ALA A 41 -4.43 -10.33 -4.38
C ALA A 41 -3.23 -9.44 -4.03
N ALA A 42 -3.40 -8.11 -4.07
CA ALA A 42 -2.40 -7.15 -3.61
C ALA A 42 -2.03 -7.38 -2.15
N ALA A 43 -3.01 -7.55 -1.26
CA ALA A 43 -2.76 -7.79 0.16
C ALA A 43 -1.97 -9.09 0.40
N LEU A 44 -2.29 -10.17 -0.33
CA LEU A 44 -1.52 -11.41 -0.26
C LEU A 44 -0.10 -11.23 -0.81
N ALA A 45 0.05 -10.54 -1.95
CA ALA A 45 1.36 -10.25 -2.54
C ALA A 45 2.25 -9.42 -1.60
N MET A 46 1.69 -8.41 -0.94
CA MET A 46 2.40 -7.63 0.09
C MET A 46 2.91 -8.51 1.22
N ARG A 47 2.08 -9.44 1.73
CA ARG A 47 2.48 -10.35 2.80
C ARG A 47 3.59 -11.30 2.37
N HIS A 48 3.50 -11.87 1.18
CA HIS A 48 4.53 -12.77 0.65
C HIS A 48 5.86 -12.05 0.45
N ARG A 49 5.85 -10.91 -0.22
CA ARG A 49 7.07 -10.12 -0.45
C ARG A 49 7.67 -9.62 0.85
N LEU A 50 6.85 -9.20 1.83
CA LEU A 50 7.34 -8.80 3.14
C LEU A 50 8.04 -9.94 3.89
N ALA A 51 7.54 -11.17 3.77
CA ALA A 51 8.21 -12.33 4.36
C ALA A 51 9.61 -12.55 3.75
N GLU A 52 9.72 -12.49 2.41
CA GLU A 52 11.01 -12.59 1.71
C GLU A 52 11.96 -11.46 2.10
N PHE A 53 11.44 -10.23 2.17
CA PHE A 53 12.18 -9.06 2.61
C PHE A 53 12.71 -9.23 4.04
N ASN A 54 11.89 -9.78 4.94
CA ASN A 54 12.28 -10.03 6.33
C ASN A 54 13.35 -11.12 6.46
N GLU A 55 13.34 -12.16 5.63
CA GLU A 55 14.44 -13.14 5.59
C GLU A 55 15.76 -12.48 5.19
N GLN A 56 15.75 -11.59 4.18
CA GLN A 56 16.93 -10.83 3.80
C GLN A 56 17.40 -9.85 4.89
N ARG A 57 16.48 -9.29 5.68
CA ARG A 57 16.82 -8.42 6.81
C ARG A 57 17.44 -9.22 7.95
N LYS A 58 16.87 -10.38 8.26
CA LYS A 58 17.37 -11.31 9.28
C LYS A 58 18.79 -11.78 8.95
N ALA A 59 19.07 -12.10 7.69
CA ALA A 59 20.42 -12.44 7.21
C ALA A 59 21.43 -11.29 7.40
N ARG A 60 20.96 -10.04 7.41
CA ARG A 60 21.75 -8.83 7.68
C ARG A 60 21.79 -8.44 9.17
N GLY A 61 21.21 -9.24 10.06
CA GLY A 61 21.11 -8.92 11.50
C GLY A 61 20.15 -7.76 11.82
N LEU A 62 19.27 -7.40 10.89
CA LEU A 62 18.30 -6.32 11.05
C LEU A 62 16.96 -6.88 11.59
N PRO A 63 16.20 -6.08 12.37
CA PRO A 63 14.89 -6.49 12.85
C PRO A 63 13.90 -6.64 11.69
N ALA A 64 12.99 -7.60 11.83
CA ALA A 64 11.87 -7.79 10.92
C ALA A 64 10.91 -6.59 10.96
N VAL A 65 10.25 -6.35 9.83
CA VAL A 65 9.19 -5.35 9.70
C VAL A 65 7.85 -6.06 9.77
N GLU A 66 6.95 -5.54 10.59
CA GLU A 66 5.56 -6.00 10.68
C GLU A 66 4.65 -5.01 9.98
N THR A 67 3.55 -5.49 9.40
CA THR A 67 2.55 -4.64 8.75
C THR A 67 1.14 -5.18 8.97
N GLY A 68 0.19 -4.26 9.10
CA GLY A 68 -1.23 -4.55 9.12
C GLY A 68 -1.89 -4.09 7.81
N ILE A 69 -2.82 -4.88 7.29
CA ILE A 69 -3.57 -4.54 6.07
C ILE A 69 -5.05 -4.52 6.43
N GLY A 70 -5.68 -3.35 6.26
CA GLY A 70 -7.12 -3.16 6.38
C GLY A 70 -7.74 -2.94 5.01
N MET A 71 -8.91 -3.54 4.78
CA MET A 71 -9.67 -3.37 3.53
C MET A 71 -11.09 -2.95 3.86
N HIS A 72 -11.62 -2.02 3.06
CA HIS A 72 -13.00 -1.55 3.15
C HIS A 72 -13.53 -1.38 1.73
N ARG A 73 -14.80 -1.74 1.51
CA ARG A 73 -15.52 -1.52 0.26
C ARG A 73 -16.75 -0.66 0.55
N GLY A 74 -16.89 0.41 -0.21
CA GLY A 74 -18.01 1.34 -0.11
C GLY A 74 -17.83 2.49 -1.09
N GLU A 75 -18.87 3.31 -1.20
CA GLU A 75 -18.83 4.52 -2.03
C GLU A 75 -17.81 5.53 -1.48
N VAL A 76 -17.03 6.12 -2.39
CA VAL A 76 -16.04 7.16 -2.06
C VAL A 76 -16.27 8.38 -2.94
N VAL A 77 -16.08 9.58 -2.36
CA VAL A 77 -16.04 10.83 -3.14
C VAL A 77 -14.60 11.13 -3.46
N MET A 78 -14.22 11.01 -4.74
CA MET A 78 -12.88 11.32 -5.22
C MET A 78 -12.87 12.70 -5.90
N GLY A 79 -12.00 13.59 -5.43
CA GLY A 79 -11.85 14.94 -5.96
C GLY A 79 -10.90 15.77 -5.13
N THR A 80 -10.51 16.93 -5.64
CA THR A 80 -9.63 17.86 -4.92
C THR A 80 -10.41 18.51 -3.76
N ILE A 81 -10.14 18.06 -2.54
CA ILE A 81 -10.64 18.71 -1.32
C ILE A 81 -9.49 19.52 -0.72
N GLY A 82 -9.61 20.84 -0.74
CA GLY A 82 -8.58 21.75 -0.24
C GLY A 82 -9.13 23.15 0.05
N PHE A 83 -8.45 23.87 0.93
CA PHE A 83 -8.67 25.29 1.17
C PHE A 83 -7.77 26.08 0.21
N ALA A 84 -8.25 27.21 -0.34
CA ALA A 84 -7.59 27.95 -1.44
C ALA A 84 -6.12 28.37 -1.21
N ALA A 85 -5.58 28.23 0.01
CA ALA A 85 -4.20 28.52 0.35
C ALA A 85 -3.26 27.29 0.43
N LYS A 86 -3.73 26.07 0.16
CA LYS A 86 -2.85 24.89 0.13
C LYS A 86 -3.32 23.85 -0.89
N LEU A 87 -2.64 23.82 -2.02
CA LEU A 87 -2.69 22.72 -2.98
C LEU A 87 -1.47 21.84 -2.67
N GLU A 88 -1.69 20.64 -2.16
CA GLU A 88 -0.65 19.60 -2.15
C GLU A 88 -0.73 18.92 -3.51
N SER A 89 0.33 19.05 -4.30
CA SER A 89 0.52 18.44 -5.62
C SER A 89 1.19 17.08 -5.51
#